data_AF-A0A2T2SHI5-F1
#
_entry.id   AF-A0A2T2SHI5-F1
#
_cell.length_a   1.000
_cell.length_b   1.000
_cell.length_c   1.000
_cell.angle_alpha   90.00
_cell.angle_beta   90.00
_cell.angle_gamma   90.00
#
_symmetry.space_group_name_H-M   'P 1'
#
loop_
_entity.id
_entity.type
_entity.pdbx_description
1 polymer ?
#
loop_
_entity_poly.entity_id
_entity_poly.type
_entity_poly.pdbx_seq_one_letter_code
_entity_poly.pdbx_strand_id
1 'polypeptide(L)'
;MLLLFLGLALSPYPAAAQQQWDGSSDPSGVIYRSGNVGIGTSSPQAELAVSGAVHAQSLKSIRQPSEEYLNLGTDAVFSSDRRLSFRLNTDGSRTGNVFYAFSANDAEIMRLDESGNVGIGTQDPRSRLAVSGTVTAQEVVVTETGWSDFVFADGYDLPSLREVEAHIEREGRLPGVPSAEAVAAEGVRLGEMNATLLQKVEELTLYAIEQRKRVKAQRERAETMQAEKEALRRELDGLREEVETLKQALEAQGVRVE
;
A
#
# COMPACT_ATOMS: atom_id res chain seq x y z
N MET A 1 -7.35 34.59 100.80
CA MET A 1 -8.66 34.88 100.18
C MET A 1 -8.70 34.18 98.84
N LEU A 2 -9.67 33.28 98.70
CA LEU A 2 -9.98 32.46 97.54
C LEU A 2 -10.32 33.35 96.32
N LEU A 3 -9.87 32.98 95.12
CA LEU A 3 -10.72 32.80 93.92
C LEU A 3 -9.87 32.36 92.71
N LEU A 4 -10.12 31.12 92.29
CA LEU A 4 -9.82 30.59 90.96
C LEU A 4 -10.43 31.50 89.89
N PHE A 5 -9.74 31.69 88.76
CA PHE A 5 -10.40 31.63 87.47
C PHE A 5 -9.51 30.94 86.42
N LEU A 6 -10.09 29.87 85.91
CA LEU A 6 -9.66 28.96 84.87
C LEU A 6 -9.84 29.67 83.51
N GLY A 7 -8.75 30.00 82.83
CA GLY A 7 -8.78 30.52 81.46
C GLY A 7 -8.45 29.41 80.47
N LEU A 8 -9.47 28.85 79.85
CA LEU A 8 -9.39 27.82 78.80
C LEU A 8 -8.37 28.19 77.71
N ALA A 9 -7.43 27.29 77.46
CA ALA A 9 -6.77 27.20 76.17
C ALA A 9 -7.78 26.65 75.15
N LEU A 10 -8.40 27.54 74.37
CA LEU A 10 -9.07 27.16 73.13
C LEU A 10 -7.98 26.91 72.10
N SER A 11 -7.65 25.64 71.87
CA SER A 11 -6.99 25.21 70.64
C SER A 11 -7.84 25.66 69.44
N PRO A 12 -7.23 26.04 68.32
CA PRO A 12 -7.98 26.42 67.14
C PRO A 12 -8.74 25.19 66.66
N TYR A 13 -10.07 25.22 66.74
CA TYR A 13 -10.90 24.33 65.94
C TYR A 13 -10.37 24.42 64.49
N PRO A 14 -10.10 23.30 63.80
CA PRO A 14 -9.93 23.39 62.35
C PRO A 14 -11.23 24.00 61.85
N ALA A 15 -11.13 25.17 61.20
CA ALA A 15 -12.27 25.79 60.55
C ALA A 15 -12.97 24.70 59.74
N ALA A 16 -14.23 24.39 60.08
CA ALA A 16 -15.01 23.45 59.30
C ALA A 16 -14.87 23.88 57.84
N ALA A 17 -14.40 22.98 56.97
CA ALA A 17 -14.27 23.28 55.56
C ALA A 17 -15.64 23.77 55.07
N GLN A 18 -15.79 25.08 54.88
CA GLN A 18 -17.05 25.64 54.39
C GLN A 18 -17.32 24.97 53.06
N GLN A 19 -18.51 24.37 52.93
CA GLN A 19 -18.95 23.76 51.69
C GLN A 19 -18.94 24.86 50.64
N GLN A 20 -17.93 24.82 49.77
CA GLN A 20 -17.60 25.97 48.94
C GLN A 20 -18.44 26.01 47.66
N TRP A 21 -19.36 25.06 47.53
CA TRP A 21 -20.35 24.88 46.46
C TRP A 21 -21.69 24.80 47.20
N ASP A 22 -22.34 25.95 47.41
CA ASP A 22 -23.67 25.95 47.97
C ASP A 22 -24.62 25.55 46.84
N GLY A 23 -25.29 24.41 46.99
CA GLY A 23 -26.28 23.92 46.01
C GLY A 23 -27.54 24.78 45.96
N SER A 24 -27.41 26.11 46.00
CA SER A 24 -28.53 27.03 45.89
C SER A 24 -29.19 26.82 44.52
N SER A 25 -30.52 26.80 44.51
CA SER A 25 -31.35 26.58 43.32
C SER A 25 -31.33 27.75 42.34
N ASP A 26 -30.34 28.64 42.42
CA ASP A 26 -30.16 29.74 41.50
C ASP A 26 -29.40 29.25 40.26
N PRO A 27 -30.02 29.25 39.06
CA PRO A 27 -29.36 28.82 37.83
C PRO A 27 -28.20 29.75 37.40
N SER A 28 -27.97 30.85 38.11
CA SER A 28 -26.88 31.80 37.87
C SER A 28 -25.73 31.74 38.87
N GLY A 29 -25.60 30.65 39.65
CA GLY A 29 -24.54 30.41 40.65
C GLY A 29 -23.10 30.42 40.11
N VAL A 30 -22.65 31.57 39.61
CA VAL A 30 -21.30 31.82 39.13
C VAL A 30 -20.41 32.08 40.34
N ILE A 31 -19.60 31.08 40.69
CA ILE A 31 -18.62 31.20 41.78
C ILE A 31 -17.33 31.81 41.21
N TYR A 32 -17.09 33.09 41.47
CA TYR A 32 -15.81 33.73 41.15
C TYR A 32 -14.78 33.39 42.24
N ARG A 33 -13.78 32.56 41.90
CA ARG A 33 -12.60 32.35 42.74
C ARG A 33 -11.38 32.98 42.08
N SER A 34 -10.60 33.74 42.85
CA SER A 34 -9.38 34.41 42.38
C SER A 34 -8.16 33.46 42.30
N GLY A 35 -8.36 32.20 41.92
CA GLY A 35 -7.29 31.20 41.83
C GLY A 35 -7.78 29.86 41.30
N ASN A 36 -6.85 28.91 41.20
CA ASN A 36 -7.10 27.59 40.63
C ASN A 36 -8.15 26.77 41.42
N VAL A 37 -9.01 26.06 40.72
CA VAL A 37 -10.03 25.17 41.28
C VAL A 37 -9.55 23.72 41.24
N GLY A 38 -9.39 23.10 42.41
CA GLY A 38 -9.11 21.67 42.54
C GLY A 38 -10.36 20.86 42.90
N ILE A 39 -10.67 19.82 42.13
CA ILE A 39 -11.69 18.81 42.47
C ILE A 39 -10.96 17.50 42.75
N GLY A 40 -10.99 17.03 44.00
CA GLY A 40 -10.26 15.84 44.43
C GLY A 40 -8.75 16.02 44.61
N THR A 41 -8.23 17.24 44.49
CA THR A 41 -6.81 17.58 44.75
C THR A 41 -6.70 18.87 45.56
N SER A 42 -5.74 18.93 46.47
CA SER A 42 -5.43 20.13 47.28
C SER A 42 -4.36 21.03 46.65
N SER A 43 -3.73 20.59 45.55
CA SER A 43 -2.60 21.29 44.91
C SER A 43 -2.80 21.42 43.39
N PRO A 44 -3.81 22.18 42.94
CA PRO A 44 -4.13 22.32 41.51
C PRO A 44 -3.00 23.04 40.75
N GLN A 45 -2.43 22.37 39.74
CA GLN A 45 -1.33 22.88 38.90
C GLN A 45 -1.82 23.71 37.68
N ALA A 46 -3.13 23.80 37.46
CA ALA A 46 -3.77 24.55 36.39
C ALA A 46 -5.07 25.21 36.93
N GLU A 47 -5.65 26.16 36.17
CA GLU A 47 -6.86 26.90 36.57
C GLU A 47 -8.02 26.00 36.99
N LEU A 48 -8.17 24.83 36.36
CA LEU A 48 -9.05 23.76 36.80
C LEU A 48 -8.28 22.43 36.80
N ALA A 49 -8.18 21.78 37.96
CA ALA A 49 -7.56 20.46 38.10
C ALA A 49 -8.55 19.47 38.74
N VAL A 50 -8.85 18.37 38.04
CA VAL A 50 -9.73 17.31 38.54
C VAL A 50 -8.92 16.03 38.72
N SER A 51 -8.78 15.56 39.96
CA SER A 51 -8.18 14.26 40.29
C SER A 51 -9.26 13.18 40.27
N GLY A 52 -9.78 12.89 39.08
CA GLY A 52 -10.88 11.95 38.85
C GLY A 52 -11.44 12.06 37.44
N ALA A 53 -12.46 11.28 37.12
CA ALA A 53 -13.14 11.35 35.84
C ALA A 53 -14.10 12.55 35.78
N VAL A 54 -14.09 13.30 34.67
CA VAL A 54 -15.07 14.36 34.39
C VAL A 54 -16.15 13.81 33.48
N HIS A 55 -17.39 13.71 33.98
CA HIS A 55 -18.55 13.43 33.15
C HIS A 55 -19.20 14.75 32.73
N ALA A 56 -19.00 15.14 31.47
CA ALA A 56 -19.59 16.34 30.89
C ALA A 56 -20.42 15.97 29.66
N GLN A 57 -21.65 16.49 29.57
CA GLN A 57 -22.51 16.29 28.39
C GLN A 57 -21.93 16.99 27.15
N SER A 58 -21.28 18.14 27.33
CA SER A 58 -20.49 18.82 26.31
C SER A 58 -19.38 19.64 26.97
N LEU A 59 -18.25 19.77 26.28
CA LEU A 59 -17.17 20.69 26.62
C LEU A 59 -17.01 21.63 25.42
N LYS A 60 -17.22 22.94 25.62
CA LYS A 60 -17.14 23.95 24.58
C LYS A 60 -15.93 24.85 24.83
N SER A 61 -15.05 25.01 23.84
CA SER A 61 -14.06 26.10 23.87
C SER A 61 -14.78 27.42 23.67
N ILE A 62 -14.49 28.41 24.52
CA ILE A 62 -15.13 29.73 24.47
C ILE A 62 -14.21 30.75 23.76
N ARG A 63 -13.07 30.31 23.19
CA ARG A 63 -12.04 31.26 22.76
C ARG A 63 -12.45 32.12 21.56
N GLN A 64 -13.31 31.64 20.65
CA GLN A 64 -13.80 32.41 19.49
C GLN A 64 -15.24 32.03 19.08
N PRO A 65 -16.13 33.00 18.75
CA PRO A 65 -17.53 32.72 18.37
C PRO A 65 -17.72 31.92 17.07
N SER A 66 -16.71 31.90 16.19
CA SER A 66 -16.75 31.27 14.86
C SER A 66 -16.07 29.91 14.79
N GLU A 67 -15.48 29.43 15.89
CA GLU A 67 -14.71 28.19 15.92
C GLU A 67 -15.19 27.28 17.06
N GLU A 68 -16.00 26.26 16.73
CA GLU A 68 -16.45 25.26 17.68
C GLU A 68 -15.50 24.05 17.67
N TYR A 69 -14.34 24.17 18.34
CA TYR A 69 -13.49 23.01 18.65
C TYR A 69 -13.19 22.92 20.14
N LEU A 70 -12.94 21.70 20.65
CA LEU A 70 -12.43 21.50 22.00
C LEU A 70 -10.91 21.62 21.98
N ASN A 71 -10.35 22.67 22.59
CA ASN A 71 -8.91 22.82 22.74
C ASN A 71 -8.44 22.00 23.96
N LEU A 72 -7.76 20.88 23.71
CA LEU A 72 -7.21 20.00 24.75
C LEU A 72 -5.73 20.32 25.07
N GLY A 73 -5.18 21.41 24.52
CA GLY A 73 -3.76 21.74 24.62
C GLY A 73 -2.87 20.78 23.84
N THR A 74 -1.59 20.70 24.22
CA THR A 74 -0.59 19.83 23.56
C THR A 74 -0.73 18.35 23.92
N ASP A 75 -1.47 18.03 25.00
CA ASP A 75 -1.47 16.70 25.62
C ASP A 75 -2.88 16.29 26.06
N ALA A 76 -3.68 15.79 25.12
CA ALA A 76 -4.90 15.04 25.43
C ALA A 76 -4.52 13.61 25.88
N VAL A 77 -4.21 13.42 27.16
CA VAL A 77 -3.83 12.09 27.69
C VAL A 77 -5.08 11.35 28.17
N PHE A 78 -5.55 10.36 27.40
CA PHE A 78 -6.69 9.52 27.77
C PHE A 78 -6.32 8.39 28.76
N SER A 79 -5.04 8.03 28.88
CA SER A 79 -4.51 7.03 29.84
C SER A 79 -2.98 7.13 29.97
N SER A 80 -2.41 6.74 31.11
CA SER A 80 -0.96 6.60 31.31
C SER A 80 -0.32 5.60 30.36
N ASP A 81 -1.09 4.61 29.88
CA ASP A 81 -0.54 3.45 29.17
C ASP A 81 -0.65 3.60 27.64
N ARG A 82 -1.43 4.58 27.15
CA ARG A 82 -1.64 4.86 25.72
C ARG A 82 -1.96 6.34 25.51
N ARG A 83 -1.17 7.02 24.67
CA ARG A 83 -1.37 8.44 24.33
C ARG A 83 -2.02 8.54 22.94
N LEU A 84 -3.16 9.20 22.88
CA LEU A 84 -3.79 9.61 21.62
C LEU A 84 -3.81 11.14 21.61
N SER A 85 -2.88 11.75 20.90
CA SER A 85 -2.70 13.20 20.91
C SER A 85 -3.39 13.84 19.70
N PHE A 86 -4.43 14.62 19.96
CA PHE A 86 -5.04 15.48 18.95
C PHE A 86 -4.39 16.86 19.02
N ARG A 87 -3.52 17.20 18.06
CA ARG A 87 -2.98 18.56 17.93
C ARG A 87 -3.80 19.33 16.90
N LEU A 88 -4.77 20.09 17.40
CA LEU A 88 -5.50 21.08 16.61
C LEU A 88 -4.72 22.39 16.71
N ASN A 89 -4.09 22.82 15.62
CA ASN A 89 -3.25 24.02 15.62
C ASN A 89 -4.15 25.27 15.78
N THR A 90 -3.75 26.22 16.63
CA THR A 90 -4.63 27.32 17.08
C THR A 90 -4.10 28.73 16.79
N ASP A 91 -3.13 28.89 15.89
CA ASP A 91 -2.46 30.17 15.68
C ASP A 91 -2.72 30.83 14.32
N GLY A 92 -3.81 30.49 13.62
CA GLY A 92 -4.33 31.28 12.49
C GLY A 92 -3.40 31.36 11.25
N SER A 93 -2.19 30.79 11.33
CA SER A 93 -1.38 30.40 10.19
C SER A 93 -2.08 29.21 9.55
N ARG A 94 -2.59 29.38 8.34
CA ARG A 94 -3.27 28.32 7.59
C ARG A 94 -2.30 27.17 7.29
N THR A 95 -2.19 26.20 8.20
CA THR A 95 -1.53 24.91 7.98
C THR A 95 -2.04 23.85 8.97
N GLY A 96 -3.03 23.08 8.50
CA GLY A 96 -3.38 21.70 8.90
C GLY A 96 -3.79 21.41 10.35
N ASN A 97 -4.99 20.87 10.54
CA ASN A 97 -5.23 19.97 11.68
C ASN A 97 -4.39 18.71 11.47
N VAL A 98 -3.54 18.35 12.43
CA VAL A 98 -2.65 17.19 12.31
C VAL A 98 -2.98 16.18 13.41
N PHE A 99 -3.35 14.97 13.02
CA PHE A 99 -3.59 13.87 13.94
C PHE A 99 -2.28 13.11 14.17
N TYR A 100 -1.98 12.78 15.42
CA TYR A 100 -0.84 11.93 15.78
C TYR A 100 -1.29 10.84 16.75
N ALA A 101 -0.84 9.62 16.50
CA ALA A 101 -0.90 8.54 17.48
C ALA A 101 0.52 8.16 17.88
N PHE A 102 0.73 7.97 19.18
CA PHE A 102 2.01 7.57 19.75
C PHE A 102 1.86 6.23 20.48
N SER A 103 2.92 5.44 20.51
CA SER A 103 3.04 4.28 21.37
C SER A 103 3.24 4.69 22.84
N ALA A 104 3.25 3.72 23.75
CA ALA A 104 3.51 3.94 25.17
C ALA A 104 4.92 4.48 25.48
N ASN A 105 5.85 4.36 24.54
CA ASN A 105 7.23 4.83 24.64
C ASN A 105 7.50 6.08 23.79
N ASP A 106 6.46 6.89 23.53
CA ASP A 106 6.52 8.16 22.79
C ASP A 106 7.05 8.04 21.34
N ALA A 107 6.99 6.85 20.74
CA ALA A 107 7.28 6.67 19.32
C ALA A 107 6.01 6.94 18.50
N GLU A 108 6.10 7.78 17.48
CA GLU A 108 4.98 8.05 16.58
C GLU A 108 4.64 6.79 15.77
N ILE A 109 3.37 6.35 15.84
CA ILE A 109 2.88 5.16 15.13
C ILE A 109 2.03 5.52 13.91
N MET A 110 1.36 6.67 13.92
CA MET A 110 0.54 7.15 12.81
C MET A 110 0.43 8.67 12.83
N ARG A 111 0.39 9.29 11.64
CA ARG A 111 0.04 10.70 11.44
C ARG A 111 -0.96 10.91 10.31
N LEU A 112 -1.71 12.00 10.38
CA LEU A 112 -2.38 12.65 9.24
C LEU A 112 -1.80 14.04 9.13
N ASP A 113 -0.96 14.31 8.14
CA ASP A 113 -0.27 15.59 7.98
C ASP A 113 -1.19 16.72 7.48
N GLU A 114 -0.64 17.93 7.40
CA GLU A 114 -1.35 19.13 6.93
C GLU A 114 -1.78 19.08 5.46
N SER A 115 -1.13 18.23 4.66
CA SER A 115 -1.47 17.98 3.25
C SER A 115 -2.57 16.91 3.11
N GLY A 116 -2.99 16.30 4.22
CA GLY A 116 -3.96 15.22 4.28
C GLY A 116 -3.36 13.87 3.87
N ASN A 117 -2.06 13.67 4.08
CA ASN A 117 -1.39 12.38 3.90
C ASN A 117 -1.38 11.60 5.20
N VAL A 118 -1.70 10.31 5.12
CA VAL A 118 -1.64 9.39 6.24
C VAL A 118 -0.29 8.66 6.24
N GLY A 119 0.48 8.83 7.31
CA GLY A 119 1.68 8.04 7.57
C GLY A 119 1.39 6.97 8.62
N ILE A 120 1.79 5.72 8.40
CA ILE A 120 1.79 4.65 9.40
C ILE A 120 3.23 4.16 9.54
N GLY A 121 3.82 4.37 10.73
CA GLY A 121 5.23 4.09 10.99
C GLY A 121 6.22 4.98 10.22
N THR A 122 5.76 6.08 9.61
CA THR A 122 6.61 7.06 8.90
C THR A 122 6.20 8.49 9.25
N GLN A 123 7.21 9.36 9.41
CA GLN A 123 7.02 10.78 9.67
C GLN A 123 7.00 11.64 8.38
N ASP A 124 7.43 11.08 7.25
CA ASP A 124 7.50 11.76 5.95
C ASP A 124 6.63 11.05 4.91
N PRO A 125 5.29 11.10 5.02
CA PRO A 125 4.40 10.48 4.04
C PRO A 125 4.42 11.28 2.73
N ARG A 126 5.00 10.69 1.67
CA ARG A 126 5.10 11.32 0.33
C ARG A 126 3.92 11.03 -0.60
N SER A 127 2.89 10.36 -0.08
CA SER A 127 1.67 9.98 -0.78
C SER A 127 0.49 9.99 0.20
N ARG A 128 -0.74 9.94 -0.32
CA ARG A 128 -1.97 9.97 0.50
C ARG A 128 -1.99 8.93 1.62
N LEU A 129 -1.39 7.77 1.39
CA LEU A 129 -1.16 6.73 2.40
C LEU A 129 0.25 6.18 2.21
N ALA A 130 1.10 6.36 3.22
CA ALA A 130 2.45 5.82 3.27
C ALA A 130 2.58 4.91 4.50
N VAL A 131 2.99 3.66 4.28
CA VAL A 131 3.15 2.67 5.35
C VAL A 131 4.59 2.18 5.36
N SER A 132 5.29 2.40 6.47
CA SER A 132 6.62 1.82 6.70
C SER A 132 6.48 0.43 7.32
N GLY A 133 6.04 -0.54 6.51
CA GLY A 133 5.81 -1.91 6.94
C GLY A 133 4.92 -2.71 5.99
N THR A 134 4.46 -3.87 6.45
CA THR A 134 3.59 -4.76 5.67
C THR A 134 2.14 -4.31 5.75
N VAL A 135 1.47 -4.27 4.58
CA VAL A 135 0.03 -4.08 4.47
C VAL A 135 -0.63 -5.42 4.15
N THR A 136 -1.49 -5.91 5.03
CA THR A 136 -2.34 -7.09 4.79
C THR A 136 -3.76 -6.62 4.50
N ALA A 137 -4.30 -6.98 3.34
CA ALA A 137 -5.65 -6.64 2.91
C ALA A 137 -6.38 -7.89 2.38
N GLN A 138 -7.70 -7.94 2.54
CA GLN A 138 -8.52 -8.98 1.92
C GLN A 138 -8.69 -8.74 0.41
N GLU A 139 -8.79 -7.47 0.02
CA GLU A 139 -8.96 -7.05 -1.37
C GLU A 139 -8.32 -5.67 -1.57
N VAL A 140 -7.73 -5.46 -2.75
CA VAL A 140 -7.21 -4.16 -3.21
C VAL A 140 -7.74 -3.92 -4.62
N VAL A 141 -8.63 -2.94 -4.76
CA VAL A 141 -9.14 -2.49 -6.07
C VAL A 141 -8.28 -1.33 -6.55
N VAL A 142 -7.61 -1.50 -7.70
CA VAL A 142 -6.77 -0.47 -8.30
C VAL A 142 -7.53 0.14 -9.49
N THR A 143 -7.91 1.41 -9.38
CA THR A 143 -8.68 2.13 -10.43
C THR A 143 -7.77 2.87 -11.40
N GLU A 144 -6.74 2.18 -11.91
CA GLU A 144 -5.76 2.78 -12.82
C GLU A 144 -6.33 2.93 -14.24
N THR A 145 -6.11 4.08 -14.85
CA THR A 145 -6.54 4.39 -16.21
C THR A 145 -5.46 3.95 -17.21
N GLY A 146 -5.54 2.71 -17.71
CA GLY A 146 -4.56 2.22 -18.68
C GLY A 146 -4.50 0.70 -18.81
N TRP A 147 -5.65 0.02 -18.74
CA TRP A 147 -5.69 -1.44 -18.84
C TRP A 147 -5.18 -1.91 -20.21
N SER A 148 -4.27 -2.88 -20.22
CA SER A 148 -3.71 -3.45 -21.45
C SER A 148 -4.75 -4.35 -22.11
N ASP A 149 -5.58 -3.80 -23.00
CA ASP A 149 -6.50 -4.55 -23.88
C ASP A 149 -6.28 -4.18 -25.36
N PHE A 150 -5.06 -3.73 -25.70
CA PHE A 150 -4.74 -3.25 -27.06
C PHE A 150 -3.86 -4.22 -27.85
N VAL A 151 -3.26 -5.24 -27.21
CA VAL A 151 -2.34 -6.18 -27.88
C VAL A 151 -3.05 -7.04 -28.92
N PHE A 152 -4.34 -7.30 -28.73
CA PHE A 152 -5.16 -8.05 -29.69
C PHE A 152 -5.89 -7.17 -30.72
N ALA A 153 -5.69 -5.85 -30.69
CA ALA A 153 -6.31 -4.95 -31.65
C ALA A 153 -5.72 -5.13 -33.06
N ASP A 154 -6.56 -4.94 -34.08
CA ASP A 154 -6.11 -4.96 -35.48
C ASP A 154 -5.06 -3.87 -35.70
N GLY A 155 -3.88 -4.26 -36.19
CA GLY A 155 -2.76 -3.34 -36.44
C GLY A 155 -1.80 -3.15 -35.27
N TYR A 156 -1.92 -3.93 -34.18
CA TYR A 156 -0.86 -3.99 -33.16
C TYR A 156 0.46 -4.46 -33.77
N ASP A 157 1.49 -3.63 -33.68
CA ASP A 157 2.83 -3.94 -34.16
C ASP A 157 3.56 -4.79 -33.13
N LEU A 158 3.34 -6.11 -33.22
CA LEU A 158 4.01 -7.09 -32.35
C LEU A 158 5.52 -7.06 -32.65
N PRO A 159 6.38 -6.73 -31.67
CA PRO A 159 7.82 -6.77 -31.87
C PRO A 159 8.27 -8.14 -32.37
N SER A 160 9.33 -8.21 -33.16
CA SER A 160 9.89 -9.51 -33.50
C SER A 160 10.66 -10.09 -32.30
N LEU A 161 10.70 -11.43 -32.18
CA LEU A 161 11.51 -12.08 -31.14
C LEU A 161 12.99 -11.68 -31.19
N ARG A 162 13.50 -11.33 -32.39
CA ARG A 162 14.86 -10.84 -32.58
C ARG A 162 15.07 -9.45 -31.97
N GLU A 163 14.09 -8.56 -32.11
CA GLU A 163 14.14 -7.23 -31.47
C GLU A 163 14.01 -7.34 -29.96
N VAL A 164 13.15 -8.23 -29.48
CA VAL A 164 13.02 -8.51 -28.04
C VAL A 164 14.32 -9.09 -27.48
N GLU A 165 14.94 -10.05 -28.17
CA GLU A 165 16.25 -10.61 -27.80
C GLU A 165 17.33 -9.53 -27.75
N ALA A 166 17.46 -8.70 -28.79
CA ALA A 166 18.41 -7.59 -28.81
C ALA A 166 18.17 -6.58 -27.67
N HIS A 167 16.91 -6.35 -27.29
CA HIS A 167 16.59 -5.52 -26.13
C HIS A 167 17.04 -6.17 -24.82
N ILE A 168 16.79 -7.47 -24.63
CA ILE A 168 17.22 -8.22 -23.44
C ILE A 168 18.74 -8.24 -23.34
N GLU A 169 19.46 -8.45 -24.44
CA GLU A 169 20.93 -8.41 -24.45
C GLU A 169 21.48 -7.04 -24.05
N ARG A 170 20.79 -5.96 -24.46
CA ARG A 170 21.19 -4.57 -24.20
C ARG A 170 20.81 -4.09 -22.80
N GLU A 171 19.65 -4.47 -22.29
CA GLU A 171 19.05 -3.91 -21.06
C GLU A 171 18.93 -4.93 -19.92
N GLY A 172 19.15 -6.22 -20.17
CA GLY A 172 19.01 -7.30 -19.18
C GLY A 172 17.58 -7.56 -18.72
N ARG A 173 16.56 -7.03 -19.42
CA ARG A 173 15.14 -7.08 -19.01
C ARG A 173 14.22 -7.04 -20.22
N LEU A 174 12.93 -7.33 -19.99
CA LEU A 174 11.90 -7.20 -21.03
C LEU A 174 11.55 -5.72 -21.27
N PRO A 175 11.15 -5.35 -22.50
CA PRO A 175 10.65 -4.01 -22.80
C PRO A 175 9.50 -3.60 -21.87
N GLY A 176 9.57 -2.39 -21.30
CA GLY A 176 8.55 -1.83 -20.40
C GLY A 176 8.65 -2.27 -18.94
N VAL A 177 9.40 -3.33 -18.62
CA VAL A 177 9.61 -3.77 -17.23
C VAL A 177 10.69 -2.89 -16.58
N PRO A 178 10.46 -2.24 -15.42
CA PRO A 178 11.45 -1.39 -14.76
C PRO A 178 12.71 -2.16 -14.33
N SER A 179 13.85 -1.48 -14.26
CA SER A 179 15.10 -2.06 -13.75
C SER A 179 15.05 -2.27 -12.24
N ALA A 180 15.88 -3.17 -11.71
CA ALA A 180 16.00 -3.38 -10.26
C ALA A 180 16.40 -2.10 -9.52
N GLU A 181 17.25 -1.27 -10.14
CA GLU A 181 17.66 0.03 -9.59
C GLU A 181 16.50 1.02 -9.52
N ALA A 182 15.68 1.12 -10.58
CA ALA A 182 14.49 1.96 -10.58
C ALA A 182 13.47 1.51 -9.52
N VAL A 183 13.28 0.19 -9.39
CA VAL A 183 12.42 -0.40 -8.35
C VAL A 183 12.92 -0.09 -6.95
N ALA A 184 14.23 -0.13 -6.72
CA ALA A 184 14.81 0.20 -5.42
C ALA A 184 14.68 1.69 -5.07
N ALA A 185 14.76 2.57 -6.07
CA ALA A 185 14.69 4.02 -5.86
C ALA A 185 13.25 4.55 -5.75
N GLU A 186 12.34 4.06 -6.59
CA GLU A 186 11.01 4.64 -6.79
C GLU A 186 9.86 3.70 -6.40
N GLY A 187 10.16 2.42 -6.16
CA GLY A 187 9.15 1.38 -5.94
C GLY A 187 8.50 0.91 -7.24
N VAL A 188 7.38 0.18 -7.11
CA VAL A 188 6.58 -0.31 -8.23
C VAL A 188 5.14 0.17 -8.07
N ARG A 189 4.59 0.77 -9.14
CA ARG A 189 3.16 1.06 -9.22
C ARG A 189 2.44 -0.23 -9.61
N LEU A 190 1.67 -0.79 -8.67
CA LEU A 190 1.10 -2.13 -8.81
C LEU A 190 0.16 -2.27 -10.02
N GLY A 191 -0.68 -1.28 -10.30
CA GLY A 191 -1.60 -1.36 -11.45
C GLY A 191 -0.85 -1.28 -12.78
N GLU A 192 0.08 -0.35 -12.96
CA GLU A 192 0.93 -0.28 -14.16
C GLU A 192 1.76 -1.55 -14.37
N MET A 193 2.35 -2.11 -13.30
CA MET A 193 3.10 -3.36 -13.40
C MET A 193 2.18 -4.50 -13.82
N ASN A 194 1.00 -4.61 -13.22
CA ASN A 194 0.02 -5.63 -13.61
C ASN A 194 -0.43 -5.46 -15.06
N ALA A 195 -0.64 -4.23 -15.53
CA ALA A 195 -0.96 -3.95 -16.93
C ALA A 195 0.19 -4.32 -17.87
N THR A 196 1.43 -4.01 -17.50
CA THR A 196 2.63 -4.38 -18.26
C THR A 196 2.80 -5.90 -18.33
N LEU A 197 2.60 -6.59 -17.21
CA LEU A 197 2.64 -8.06 -17.16
C LEU A 197 1.55 -8.68 -18.03
N LEU A 198 0.33 -8.14 -18.00
CA LEU A 198 -0.76 -8.58 -18.88
C LEU A 198 -0.37 -8.39 -20.35
N GLN A 199 0.14 -7.22 -20.73
CA GLN A 199 0.64 -6.97 -22.09
C GLN A 199 1.66 -8.04 -22.52
N LYS A 200 2.59 -8.42 -21.62
CA LYS A 200 3.60 -9.44 -21.94
C LYS A 200 3.02 -10.84 -22.06
N VAL A 201 2.01 -11.17 -21.27
CA VAL A 201 1.28 -12.45 -21.41
C VAL A 201 0.53 -12.50 -22.75
N GLU A 202 -0.06 -11.39 -23.18
CA GLU A 202 -0.77 -11.30 -24.47
C GLU A 202 0.20 -11.40 -25.66
N GLU A 203 1.34 -10.69 -25.62
CA GLU A 203 2.40 -10.80 -26.62
C GLU A 203 2.94 -12.23 -26.71
N LEU A 204 3.22 -12.87 -25.56
CA LEU A 204 3.63 -14.29 -25.51
C LEU A 204 2.58 -15.22 -26.11
N THR A 205 1.30 -14.92 -25.92
CA THR A 205 0.20 -15.69 -26.51
C THR A 205 0.21 -15.58 -28.04
N LEU A 206 0.47 -14.40 -28.59
CA LEU A 206 0.62 -14.20 -30.03
C LEU A 206 1.83 -14.96 -30.60
N TYR A 207 2.99 -14.88 -29.95
CA TYR A 207 4.16 -15.67 -30.36
C TYR A 207 3.89 -17.18 -30.31
N ALA A 208 3.20 -17.67 -29.28
CA ALA A 208 2.85 -19.08 -29.15
C ALA A 208 1.92 -19.55 -30.28
N ILE A 209 0.93 -18.73 -30.66
CA ILE A 209 0.03 -19.00 -31.79
C ILE A 209 0.83 -19.05 -33.09
N GLU A 210 1.74 -18.09 -33.31
CA GLU A 210 2.60 -18.06 -34.49
C GLU A 210 3.53 -19.27 -34.56
N GLN A 211 4.18 -19.62 -33.44
CA GLN A 211 5.07 -20.78 -33.35
C GLN A 211 4.30 -22.07 -33.64
N ARG A 212 3.08 -22.23 -33.11
CA ARG A 212 2.22 -23.38 -33.44
C ARG A 212 1.93 -23.47 -34.93
N LYS A 213 1.63 -22.34 -35.60
CA LYS A 213 1.43 -22.30 -37.06
C LYS A 213 2.69 -22.72 -37.81
N ARG A 214 3.86 -22.20 -37.42
CA ARG A 214 5.17 -22.57 -38.00
C ARG A 214 5.47 -24.06 -37.84
N VAL A 215 5.25 -24.62 -36.64
CA VAL A 215 5.46 -26.06 -36.37
C VAL A 215 4.51 -26.92 -37.22
N LYS A 216 3.24 -26.53 -37.35
CA LYS A 216 2.29 -27.24 -38.23
C LYS A 216 2.77 -27.25 -39.68
N ALA A 217 3.14 -26.08 -40.21
CA ALA A 217 3.63 -25.95 -41.58
C ALA A 217 4.93 -26.75 -41.81
N GLN A 218 5.83 -26.80 -40.82
CA GLN A 218 7.04 -27.62 -40.90
C GLN A 218 6.73 -29.12 -40.92
N ARG A 219 5.73 -29.58 -40.14
CA ARG A 219 5.29 -30.98 -40.16
C ARG A 219 4.69 -31.38 -41.50
N GLU A 220 3.80 -30.56 -42.06
CA GLU A 220 3.20 -30.80 -43.39
C GLU A 220 4.27 -30.87 -44.49
N ARG A 221 5.28 -29.98 -44.42
CA ARG A 221 6.44 -30.04 -45.33
C ARG A 221 7.27 -31.31 -45.14
N ALA A 222 7.50 -31.74 -43.89
CA ALA A 222 8.25 -32.95 -43.59
C ALA A 222 7.53 -34.21 -44.09
N GLU A 223 6.20 -34.28 -43.92
CA GLU A 223 5.37 -35.36 -44.45
C GLU A 223 5.43 -35.41 -45.99
N THR A 224 5.38 -34.26 -46.64
CA THR A 224 5.49 -34.16 -48.11
C THR A 224 6.87 -34.63 -48.59
N MET A 225 7.95 -34.13 -48.00
CA MET A 225 9.33 -34.54 -48.34
C MET A 225 9.55 -36.04 -48.09
N GLN A 226 8.93 -36.60 -47.04
CA GLN A 226 9.01 -38.03 -46.75
C GLN A 226 8.28 -38.86 -47.83
N ALA A 227 7.09 -38.42 -48.26
CA ALA A 227 6.35 -39.08 -49.34
C ALA A 227 7.09 -39.02 -50.68
N GLU A 228 7.70 -37.89 -51.03
CA GLU A 228 8.54 -37.73 -52.22
C GLU A 228 9.76 -38.66 -52.17
N LYS A 229 10.44 -38.72 -51.02
CA LYS A 229 11.58 -39.62 -50.83
C LYS A 229 11.19 -41.09 -50.99
N GLU A 230 10.01 -41.49 -50.50
CA GLU A 230 9.51 -42.84 -50.69
C GLU A 230 9.14 -43.14 -52.14
N ALA A 231 8.54 -42.18 -52.85
CA ALA A 231 8.24 -42.32 -54.28
C ALA A 231 9.53 -42.49 -55.11
N LEU A 232 10.53 -41.63 -54.88
CA LEU A 232 11.83 -41.73 -55.55
C LEU A 232 12.55 -43.05 -55.25
N ARG A 233 12.45 -43.56 -54.02
CA ARG A 233 13.00 -44.88 -53.68
C ARG A 233 12.34 -46.00 -54.49
N ARG A 234 11.00 -45.99 -54.62
CA ARG A 234 10.29 -46.98 -55.44
C ARG A 234 10.69 -46.90 -56.91
N GLU A 235 10.84 -45.70 -57.44
CA GLU A 235 11.31 -45.48 -58.82
C GLU A 235 12.74 -46.01 -59.02
N LEU A 236 13.65 -45.73 -58.08
CA LEU A 236 15.01 -46.25 -58.11
C LEU A 236 15.06 -47.79 -58.02
N ASP A 237 14.21 -48.39 -57.19
CA ASP A 237 14.13 -49.84 -57.08
C ASP A 237 13.57 -50.48 -58.37
N GLY A 238 12.55 -49.87 -58.98
CA GLY A 238 12.03 -50.32 -60.29
C GLY A 238 13.07 -50.22 -61.41
N LEU A 239 13.79 -49.10 -61.50
CA LEU A 239 14.89 -48.95 -62.47
C LEU A 239 16.01 -49.97 -62.25
N ARG A 240 16.32 -50.31 -60.99
CA ARG A 240 17.31 -51.36 -60.68
C ARG A 240 16.86 -52.73 -61.17
N GLU A 241 15.59 -53.08 -60.98
CA GLU A 241 15.02 -54.32 -61.51
C GLU A 241 15.07 -54.34 -63.05
N GLU A 242 14.69 -53.24 -63.72
CA GLU A 242 14.80 -53.14 -65.18
C GLU A 242 16.24 -53.32 -65.67
N VAL A 243 17.21 -52.64 -65.05
CA VAL A 243 18.64 -52.80 -65.38
C VAL A 243 19.08 -54.25 -65.21
N GLU A 244 18.64 -54.93 -64.15
CA GLU A 244 19.02 -56.32 -63.89
C GLU A 244 18.41 -57.29 -64.91
N THR A 245 17.14 -57.09 -65.28
CA THR A 245 16.51 -57.89 -66.35
C THR A 245 17.18 -57.67 -67.71
N LEU A 246 17.57 -56.44 -68.03
CA LEU A 246 18.30 -56.13 -69.26
C LEU A 246 19.69 -56.78 -69.27
N LYS A 247 20.41 -56.77 -68.14
CA LYS A 247 21.69 -57.48 -68.01
C LYS A 247 21.53 -58.97 -68.27
N GLN A 248 20.55 -59.63 -67.65
CA GLN A 248 20.28 -61.05 -67.85
C GLN A 248 19.91 -61.36 -69.31
N ALA A 249 19.13 -60.49 -69.97
CA ALA A 249 18.78 -60.64 -71.39
C ALA A 249 20.01 -60.49 -72.32
N LEU A 250 20.92 -59.56 -72.02
CA LEU A 250 22.18 -59.36 -72.74
C LEU A 250 23.13 -60.56 -72.58
N GLU A 251 23.25 -61.10 -71.37
CA GLU A 251 24.03 -62.31 -71.09
C GLU A 251 23.46 -63.53 -71.85
N ALA A 252 22.13 -63.67 -71.93
CA ALA A 252 21.47 -64.73 -72.70
C ALA A 252 21.69 -64.62 -74.22
N GLN A 253 22.01 -63.42 -74.73
CA GLN A 253 22.38 -63.18 -76.13
C GLN A 253 23.89 -63.33 -76.40
N GLY A 254 24.68 -63.75 -75.40
CA GLY A 254 26.11 -64.02 -75.55
C GLY A 254 27.01 -62.78 -75.45
N VAL A 255 26.47 -61.64 -75.01
CA VAL A 255 27.24 -60.42 -74.73
C VAL A 255 27.69 -60.48 -73.27
N ARG A 256 29.00 -60.56 -72.99
CA ARG A 256 29.51 -60.45 -71.62
C ARG A 256 29.35 -59.01 -71.13
N VAL A 257 28.60 -58.86 -70.05
CA VAL A 257 28.48 -57.60 -69.32
C VAL A 257 29.39 -57.72 -68.09
N GLU A 258 30.51 -56.99 -68.07
CA GLU A 258 31.34 -56.79 -66.86
C GLU A 258 30.90 -55.51 -66.12
#